data_AF-A0A0R3L524-F1
#
_entry.id   AF-A0A0R3L524-F1
#
_cell.length_a   1.000
_cell.length_b   1.000
_cell.length_c   1.000
_cell.angle_alpha   90.00
_cell.angle_beta   90.00
_cell.angle_gamma   90.00
#
_symmetry.space_group_name_H-M   'P 1'
#
loop_
_entity.id
_entity.type
_entity.pdbx_description
1 polymer ?
#
loop_
_entity_poly.entity_id
_entity_poly.type
_entity_poly.pdbx_seq_one_letter_code
_entity_poly.pdbx_strand_id
1 'polypeptide(L)'
;MKFGENQSAMRTVAARTLLLSAAAALTLAPLLPVVAAESEKDPVTTSAIGPVKMRFLSLGIGKSVVVDLPREVKDVLVADPKIANAVIRSPQRAYIIGGAVGQTNVVFFDGDGQQIASYDIAVKRDLNGVRAALRQSLPGIQIEGVGDSVLLTGSVSSPVEAQQAGEVAARLVGGAEKVVNSVVVRGRDQVMLKVTVAEVRRDVVKQMGVDLSAQLNVGNTTVNFNNANPFTANNAALVPGNGLGIAAGTMPSVQAVLRAMEKAGVVKTLAEPNLTAISGESATFISGGEFPIPTGVSCQTTTGGGIGQCVQTVSFKKFGISLNFTPVVLTEGRISLRVMTEVSEVSTENSLTGGQGGTTIPSIKTRRAETTLEVPSGGTIAMAGLIQEQTKQAVNGLPGLDQLPVLGALFRSQDFINNQTELMVLVTPYVVRAVAQKELSRPDDGFAPASDSQSTLLGRINRIYGVAARVDPVGGMQGNFGFIID
;
A
#
# COMPACT_ATOMS: atom_id res chain seq x y z
N MET A 1 22.86 -6.05 -73.42
CA MET A 1 23.33 -7.25 -72.70
C MET A 1 22.11 -7.96 -72.12
N LYS A 2 22.06 -9.29 -72.31
CA LYS A 2 20.94 -10.26 -72.17
C LYS A 2 20.19 -10.14 -70.81
N PHE A 3 18.85 -10.06 -70.78
CA PHE A 3 17.84 -11.16 -70.72
C PHE A 3 18.19 -12.25 -69.68
N GLY A 4 17.36 -12.66 -68.72
CA GLY A 4 15.90 -12.58 -68.55
C GLY A 4 15.39 -13.96 -68.09
N GLU A 5 14.38 -13.97 -67.22
CA GLU A 5 13.52 -15.10 -66.78
C GLU A 5 14.09 -16.13 -65.77
N ASN A 6 13.43 -16.52 -64.68
CA ASN A 6 12.03 -16.82 -64.27
C ASN A 6 11.78 -18.35 -64.18
N GLN A 7 11.08 -18.74 -63.11
CA GLN A 7 10.35 -20.00 -62.89
C GLN A 7 11.07 -21.32 -62.52
N SER A 8 10.71 -21.78 -61.31
CA SER A 8 9.98 -23.02 -61.03
C SER A 8 10.70 -24.36 -60.84
N ALA A 9 10.25 -25.00 -59.74
CA ALA A 9 9.83 -26.40 -59.65
C ALA A 9 10.89 -27.51 -59.53
N MET A 10 10.66 -28.28 -58.46
CA MET A 10 10.58 -29.74 -58.45
C MET A 10 11.85 -30.61 -58.53
N ARG A 11 11.82 -31.61 -57.64
CA ARG A 11 12.18 -33.03 -57.90
C ARG A 11 13.67 -33.36 -57.87
N THR A 12 14.10 -34.01 -56.76
CA THR A 12 14.40 -35.46 -56.64
C THR A 12 15.59 -35.94 -57.48
N VAL A 13 16.51 -36.66 -56.85
CA VAL A 13 16.87 -38.08 -57.11
C VAL A 13 18.31 -38.36 -56.65
N ALA A 14 18.44 -39.23 -55.65
CA ALA A 14 19.47 -40.26 -55.47
C ALA A 14 18.98 -41.12 -54.29
N ALA A 15 18.26 -42.24 -54.44
CA ALA A 15 18.40 -43.43 -55.28
C ALA A 15 19.71 -44.22 -55.03
N ARG A 16 19.65 -45.18 -54.10
CA ARG A 16 20.10 -46.59 -54.25
C ARG A 16 19.84 -47.38 -52.95
N THR A 17 18.80 -48.24 -52.92
CA THR A 17 18.82 -49.73 -53.09
C THR A 17 19.47 -50.46 -51.90
N LEU A 18 18.81 -51.36 -51.16
CA LEU A 18 18.29 -52.69 -51.54
C LEU A 18 17.31 -53.18 -50.43
N LEU A 19 16.07 -53.58 -50.74
CA LEU A 19 15.58 -54.95 -50.98
C LEU A 19 15.34 -55.81 -49.70
N LEU A 20 14.07 -56.08 -49.34
CA LEU A 20 13.37 -57.38 -49.52
C LEU A 20 11.98 -57.41 -48.85
N SER A 21 10.95 -57.81 -49.63
CA SER A 21 9.73 -58.61 -49.31
C SER A 21 8.83 -58.30 -48.10
N ALA A 22 7.54 -58.62 -48.05
CA ALA A 22 6.45 -58.81 -49.00
C ALA A 22 5.20 -59.01 -48.11
N ALA A 23 4.14 -58.29 -48.46
CA ALA A 23 2.71 -58.48 -48.19
C ALA A 23 2.17 -59.59 -47.25
N ALA A 24 1.12 -59.17 -46.54
CA ALA A 24 -0.20 -59.81 -46.39
C ALA A 24 -0.58 -60.37 -45.01
N ALA A 25 -1.76 -59.93 -44.59
CA ALA A 25 -2.51 -60.29 -43.40
C ALA A 25 -3.03 -61.74 -43.44
N LEU A 26 -3.15 -62.38 -42.27
CA LEU A 26 -4.39 -63.04 -41.79
C LEU A 26 -4.22 -63.56 -40.35
N THR A 27 -5.36 -63.62 -39.67
CA THR A 27 -5.71 -64.15 -38.34
C THR A 27 -5.11 -65.50 -37.92
N LEU A 28 -4.69 -65.65 -36.65
CA LEU A 28 -5.07 -66.72 -35.69
C LEU A 28 -4.29 -66.58 -34.36
N ALA A 29 -4.94 -66.89 -33.23
CA ALA A 29 -4.36 -66.98 -31.87
C ALA A 29 -3.26 -68.08 -31.77
N PRO A 30 -2.39 -68.13 -30.73
CA PRO A 30 -2.81 -68.71 -29.44
C PRO A 30 -2.10 -68.19 -28.16
N LEU A 31 -2.76 -68.47 -27.02
CA LEU A 31 -2.27 -68.93 -25.69
C LEU A 31 -0.99 -68.34 -25.07
N LEU A 32 -1.10 -67.91 -23.79
CA LEU A 32 -0.15 -68.11 -22.67
C LEU A 32 -0.70 -67.40 -21.38
N PRO A 33 -0.25 -67.75 -20.15
CA PRO A 33 -0.82 -68.79 -19.30
C PRO A 33 -1.61 -68.26 -18.08
N VAL A 34 -2.52 -69.09 -17.58
CA VAL A 34 -3.18 -68.93 -16.28
C VAL A 34 -2.20 -69.26 -15.17
N VAL A 35 -1.92 -68.28 -14.30
CA VAL A 35 -1.35 -68.52 -12.97
C VAL A 35 -2.52 -68.96 -12.07
N ALA A 36 -2.48 -70.21 -11.66
CA ALA A 36 -3.29 -70.74 -10.57
C ALA A 36 -2.74 -70.19 -9.25
N ALA A 37 -3.55 -69.44 -8.52
CA ALA A 37 -3.35 -69.20 -7.10
C ALA A 37 -4.35 -70.08 -6.35
N GLU A 38 -3.83 -71.13 -5.70
CA GLU A 38 -4.53 -71.88 -4.68
C GLU A 38 -4.89 -70.93 -3.54
N SER A 39 -6.19 -70.79 -3.27
CA SER A 39 -6.70 -70.26 -2.03
C SER A 39 -7.78 -71.21 -1.54
N GLU A 40 -7.35 -72.27 -0.86
CA GLU A 40 -8.21 -73.05 0.02
C GLU A 40 -7.95 -72.56 1.44
N LYS A 41 -8.69 -71.51 1.82
CA LYS A 41 -8.98 -71.18 3.22
C LYS A 41 -10.47 -71.32 3.38
N ASP A 42 -10.83 -72.11 4.38
CA ASP A 42 -12.19 -72.41 4.83
C ASP A 42 -13.14 -71.20 4.71
N PRO A 43 -14.31 -71.35 4.08
CA PRO A 43 -15.34 -70.32 4.20
C PRO A 43 -15.90 -70.38 5.62
N VAL A 44 -15.60 -69.34 6.41
CA VAL A 44 -16.42 -69.00 7.57
C VAL A 44 -17.86 -68.89 7.06
N THR A 45 -18.69 -69.80 7.51
CA THR A 45 -20.09 -69.92 7.11
C THR A 45 -20.85 -68.76 7.71
N THR A 46 -20.93 -67.62 7.02
CA THR A 46 -21.93 -66.61 7.33
C THR A 46 -23.27 -67.12 6.81
N SER A 47 -24.06 -67.72 7.71
CA SER A 47 -25.47 -67.97 7.46
C SER A 47 -26.14 -66.66 7.02
N ALA A 48 -26.64 -66.64 5.80
CA ALA A 48 -27.46 -65.56 5.28
C ALA A 48 -28.79 -65.51 6.04
N ILE A 49 -28.82 -64.72 7.11
CA ILE A 49 -30.05 -64.24 7.73
C ILE A 49 -30.57 -63.12 6.80
N GLY A 50 -31.87 -63.13 6.49
CA GLY A 50 -32.51 -62.20 5.54
C GLY A 50 -32.19 -60.71 5.80
N PRO A 51 -32.50 -59.80 4.85
CA PRO A 51 -31.98 -58.44 4.87
C PRO A 51 -32.43 -57.66 6.11
N VAL A 52 -31.62 -57.66 7.17
CA VAL A 52 -31.83 -56.82 8.33
C VAL A 52 -31.48 -55.40 7.91
N LYS A 53 -32.52 -54.57 7.72
CA LYS A 53 -32.35 -53.15 7.39
C LYS A 53 -31.55 -52.46 8.50
N MET A 54 -30.30 -52.07 8.19
CA MET A 54 -29.54 -51.14 9.01
C MET A 54 -30.24 -49.79 9.02
N ARG A 55 -30.44 -49.22 10.22
CA ARG A 55 -31.10 -47.93 10.42
C ARG A 55 -30.09 -46.90 10.91
N PHE A 56 -29.93 -45.81 10.16
CA PHE A 56 -29.08 -44.70 10.59
C PHE A 56 -29.76 -43.88 11.67
N LEU A 57 -29.03 -43.60 12.75
CA LEU A 57 -29.49 -42.79 13.89
C LEU A 57 -28.45 -41.71 14.22
N SER A 58 -28.82 -40.43 14.10
CA SER A 58 -27.94 -39.34 14.52
C SER A 58 -28.28 -38.93 15.95
N LEU A 59 -27.28 -38.90 16.83
CA LEU A 59 -27.41 -38.53 18.23
C LEU A 59 -26.50 -37.36 18.59
N GLY A 60 -26.91 -36.55 19.56
CA GLY A 60 -26.06 -35.54 20.20
C GLY A 60 -25.22 -36.14 21.32
N ILE A 61 -24.07 -35.55 21.62
CA ILE A 61 -23.28 -35.89 22.82
C ILE A 61 -24.16 -35.73 24.07
N GLY A 62 -24.20 -36.75 24.92
CA GLY A 62 -25.00 -36.76 26.15
C GLY A 62 -26.51 -36.82 25.94
N LYS A 63 -26.98 -37.06 24.71
CA LYS A 63 -28.40 -37.27 24.39
C LYS A 63 -28.69 -38.76 24.27
N SER A 64 -29.92 -39.13 24.60
CA SER A 64 -30.40 -40.50 24.48
C SER A 64 -31.66 -40.57 23.64
N VAL A 65 -31.80 -41.63 22.84
CA VAL A 65 -33.02 -41.95 22.11
C VAL A 65 -33.53 -43.32 22.54
N VAL A 66 -34.84 -43.43 22.68
CA VAL A 66 -35.53 -44.69 22.94
C VAL A 66 -35.80 -45.38 21.61
N VAL A 67 -35.48 -46.66 21.54
CA VAL A 67 -35.71 -47.51 20.39
C VAL A 67 -36.59 -48.67 20.81
N ASP A 68 -37.77 -48.79 20.18
CA ASP A 68 -38.65 -49.95 20.31
C ASP A 68 -38.18 -51.06 19.35
N LEU A 69 -38.02 -52.27 19.87
CA LEU A 69 -37.55 -53.45 19.15
C LEU A 69 -38.74 -54.36 18.79
N PRO A 70 -38.77 -54.96 17.59
CA PRO A 70 -39.91 -55.76 17.12
C PRO A 70 -40.04 -57.12 17.81
N ARG A 71 -39.00 -57.58 18.53
CA ARG A 71 -38.93 -58.86 19.23
C ARG A 71 -38.20 -58.69 20.55
N GLU A 72 -38.35 -59.67 21.44
CA GLU A 72 -37.67 -59.65 22.74
C GLU A 72 -36.14 -59.74 22.59
N VAL A 73 -35.44 -58.75 23.13
CA VAL A 73 -33.99 -58.68 23.11
C VAL A 73 -33.39 -59.37 24.33
N LYS A 74 -32.35 -60.17 24.10
CA LYS A 74 -31.60 -60.84 25.16
C LYS A 74 -30.17 -60.37 25.25
N ASP A 75 -29.58 -59.96 24.13
CA ASP A 75 -28.20 -59.49 24.08
C ASP A 75 -28.04 -58.25 23.19
N VAL A 76 -27.02 -57.43 23.50
CA VAL A 76 -26.68 -56.22 22.76
C VAL A 76 -25.17 -56.12 22.56
N LEU A 77 -24.77 -55.91 21.31
CA LEU A 77 -23.39 -55.66 20.94
C LEU A 77 -23.22 -54.21 20.53
N VAL A 78 -22.24 -53.55 21.15
CA VAL A 78 -21.86 -52.17 20.85
C VAL A 78 -20.41 -52.19 20.36
N ALA A 79 -20.15 -51.73 19.15
CA ALA A 79 -18.81 -51.79 18.58
C ALA A 79 -17.80 -50.89 19.32
N ASP A 80 -18.20 -49.67 19.69
CA ASP A 80 -17.41 -48.79 20.54
C ASP A 80 -18.29 -48.13 21.62
N PRO A 81 -18.26 -48.64 22.88
CA PRO A 81 -19.05 -48.10 23.97
C PRO A 81 -18.62 -46.70 24.42
N LYS A 82 -17.44 -46.19 23.99
CA LYS A 82 -17.02 -44.81 24.27
C LYS A 82 -17.78 -43.81 23.38
N ILE A 83 -18.13 -44.21 22.15
CA ILE A 83 -18.84 -43.37 21.20
C ILE A 83 -20.33 -43.36 21.52
N ALA A 84 -20.96 -44.53 21.64
CA ALA A 84 -22.35 -44.65 22.04
C ALA A 84 -22.55 -45.89 22.92
N ASN A 85 -23.42 -45.81 23.91
CA ASN A 85 -23.75 -46.94 24.78
C ASN A 85 -25.23 -47.30 24.65
N ALA A 86 -25.56 -48.58 24.72
CA ALA A 86 -26.93 -49.08 24.64
C ALA A 86 -27.32 -49.80 25.93
N VAL A 87 -28.45 -49.40 26.52
CA VAL A 87 -28.95 -49.98 27.76
C VAL A 87 -30.37 -50.49 27.55
N ILE A 88 -30.55 -51.80 27.75
CA ILE A 88 -31.86 -52.45 27.68
C ILE A 88 -32.60 -52.17 29.00
N ARG A 89 -33.84 -51.68 28.92
CA ARG A 89 -34.68 -51.42 30.10
C ARG A 89 -35.89 -52.34 30.19
N SER A 90 -36.42 -52.80 29.05
CA SER A 90 -37.46 -53.82 28.97
C SER A 90 -37.17 -54.77 27.81
N PRO A 91 -37.83 -55.94 27.73
CA PRO A 91 -37.59 -56.92 26.66
C PRO A 91 -37.73 -56.35 25.24
N GLN A 92 -38.48 -55.27 25.05
CA GLN A 92 -38.69 -54.65 23.73
C GLN A 92 -38.25 -53.17 23.66
N ARG A 93 -37.56 -52.63 24.69
CA ARG A 93 -37.08 -51.24 24.69
C ARG A 93 -35.63 -51.11 25.09
N ALA A 94 -34.87 -50.45 24.23
CA ALA A 94 -33.48 -50.07 24.48
C ALA A 94 -33.31 -48.55 24.42
N TYR A 95 -32.42 -48.03 25.27
CA TYR A 95 -31.97 -46.65 25.23
C TYR A 95 -30.59 -46.62 24.60
N ILE A 96 -30.41 -45.81 23.57
CA ILE A 96 -29.11 -45.55 22.95
C ILE A 96 -28.67 -44.17 23.39
N ILE A 97 -27.49 -44.07 24.01
CA ILE A 97 -26.93 -42.87 24.62
C ILE A 97 -25.64 -42.50 23.88
N GLY A 98 -25.55 -41.28 23.35
CA GLY A 98 -24.31 -40.76 22.76
C GLY A 98 -23.30 -40.35 23.83
N GLY A 99 -22.08 -40.91 23.79
CA GLY A 99 -20.99 -40.61 24.71
C GLY A 99 -19.98 -39.62 24.13
N ALA A 100 -19.32 -39.98 23.04
CA ALA A 100 -18.28 -39.18 22.38
C ALA A 100 -18.55 -39.04 20.87
N VAL A 101 -17.95 -38.02 20.24
CA VAL A 101 -18.11 -37.78 18.79
C VAL A 101 -17.50 -38.92 17.99
N GLY A 102 -18.26 -39.45 17.03
CA GLY A 102 -17.80 -40.56 16.20
C GLY A 102 -18.95 -41.32 15.54
N GLN A 103 -18.59 -42.39 14.84
CA GLN A 103 -19.54 -43.35 14.28
C GLN A 103 -19.32 -44.71 14.93
N THR A 104 -20.40 -45.35 15.32
CA THR A 104 -20.39 -46.71 15.87
C THR A 104 -21.69 -47.42 15.52
N ASN A 105 -21.70 -48.74 15.55
CA ASN A 105 -22.89 -49.53 15.30
C ASN A 105 -23.30 -50.31 16.55
N VAL A 106 -24.62 -50.42 16.74
CA VAL A 106 -25.24 -51.19 17.82
C VAL A 106 -26.16 -52.24 17.22
N VAL A 107 -25.94 -53.50 17.61
CA VAL A 107 -26.67 -54.65 17.10
C VAL A 107 -27.38 -55.35 18.26
N PHE A 108 -28.67 -55.63 18.08
CA PHE A 108 -29.52 -56.29 19.07
C PHE A 108 -29.83 -57.73 18.63
N PHE A 109 -29.72 -58.68 19.56
CA PHE A 109 -29.93 -60.11 19.30
C PHE A 109 -31.05 -60.69 20.19
N ASP A 110 -31.77 -61.68 19.66
CA ASP A 110 -32.76 -62.46 20.40
C ASP A 110 -32.12 -63.64 21.16
N GLY A 111 -32.93 -64.40 21.91
CA GLY A 111 -32.45 -65.54 22.68
C GLY A 111 -31.87 -66.70 21.87
N ASP A 112 -32.15 -66.74 20.56
CA ASP A 112 -31.65 -67.75 19.62
C ASP A 112 -30.41 -67.26 18.86
N GLY A 113 -29.85 -66.10 19.25
CA GLY A 113 -28.67 -65.49 18.63
C GLY A 113 -28.94 -64.85 17.27
N GLN A 114 -30.21 -64.69 16.86
CA GLN A 114 -30.57 -64.06 15.60
C GLN A 114 -30.62 -62.55 15.74
N GLN A 115 -30.15 -61.84 14.71
CA GLN A 115 -30.15 -60.39 14.69
C GLN A 115 -31.59 -59.83 14.60
N ILE A 116 -31.97 -58.99 15.56
CA ILE A 116 -33.28 -58.31 15.60
C ILE A 116 -33.21 -57.00 14.82
N ALA A 117 -32.20 -56.18 15.11
CA ALA A 117 -32.01 -54.87 14.50
C ALA A 117 -30.54 -54.44 14.58
N SER A 118 -30.10 -53.63 13.62
CA SER A 118 -28.81 -52.93 13.66
C SER A 118 -29.01 -51.43 13.43
N TYR A 119 -28.34 -50.63 14.24
CA TYR A 119 -28.35 -49.18 14.17
C TYR A 119 -26.94 -48.65 13.93
N ASP A 120 -26.78 -47.87 12.86
CA ASP A 120 -25.56 -47.11 12.61
C ASP A 120 -25.71 -45.73 13.25
N ILE A 121 -24.95 -45.49 14.30
CA ILE A 121 -25.05 -44.32 15.15
C ILE A 121 -23.96 -43.33 14.77
N ALA A 122 -24.37 -42.11 14.41
CA ALA A 122 -23.46 -40.98 14.24
C ALA A 122 -23.68 -39.98 15.37
N VAL A 123 -22.74 -39.94 16.32
CA VAL A 123 -22.76 -38.99 17.43
C VAL A 123 -22.08 -37.70 16.97
N LYS A 124 -22.86 -36.62 16.88
CA LYS A 124 -22.42 -35.29 16.48
C LYS A 124 -22.45 -34.34 17.67
N ARG A 125 -21.61 -33.30 17.65
CA ARG A 125 -21.67 -32.21 18.62
C ARG A 125 -22.97 -31.42 18.41
N ASP A 126 -23.60 -31.00 19.50
CA ASP A 126 -24.74 -30.07 19.41
C ASP A 126 -24.22 -28.69 19.03
N LEU A 127 -24.49 -28.28 17.79
CA LEU A 127 -24.11 -26.99 17.24
C LEU A 127 -25.26 -25.98 17.27
N ASN A 128 -26.42 -26.32 17.85
CA ASN A 128 -27.60 -25.47 17.76
C ASN A 128 -27.40 -24.12 18.46
N GLY A 129 -26.72 -24.09 19.61
CA GLY A 129 -26.39 -22.85 20.31
C GLY A 129 -25.45 -21.94 19.50
N VAL A 130 -24.39 -22.52 18.93
CA VAL A 130 -23.43 -21.78 18.10
C VAL A 130 -24.09 -21.25 16.83
N ARG A 131 -24.92 -22.09 16.21
CA ARG A 131 -25.67 -21.73 15.01
C ARG A 131 -26.68 -20.60 15.28
N ALA A 132 -27.31 -20.57 16.45
CA ALA A 132 -28.19 -19.48 16.85
C ALA A 132 -27.40 -18.18 17.06
N ALA A 133 -26.26 -18.23 17.76
CA ALA A 133 -25.40 -17.08 17.99
C ALA A 133 -24.86 -16.49 16.67
N LEU A 134 -24.35 -17.33 15.76
CA LEU A 134 -23.85 -16.89 14.45
C LEU A 134 -24.96 -16.32 13.56
N ARG A 135 -26.17 -16.89 13.57
CA ARG A 135 -27.29 -16.33 12.80
C ARG A 135 -27.72 -14.96 13.29
N GLN A 136 -27.60 -14.69 14.59
CA GLN A 136 -27.94 -13.40 15.17
C GLN A 136 -26.91 -12.32 14.86
N SER A 137 -25.61 -12.65 14.88
CA SER A 137 -24.54 -11.68 14.65
C SER A 137 -24.12 -11.56 13.18
N LEU A 138 -24.10 -12.67 12.43
CA LEU A 138 -23.51 -12.78 11.09
C LEU A 138 -24.40 -13.67 10.18
N PRO A 139 -25.50 -13.12 9.60
CA PRO A 139 -26.52 -13.89 8.88
C PRO A 139 -26.06 -14.56 7.55
N GLY A 140 -24.78 -14.49 7.19
CA GLY A 140 -24.21 -15.11 5.98
C GLY A 140 -23.31 -16.34 6.23
N ILE A 141 -23.15 -16.77 7.48
CA ILE A 141 -22.21 -17.81 7.88
C ILE A 141 -22.95 -19.07 8.29
N GLN A 142 -22.47 -20.21 7.80
CA GLN A 142 -22.94 -21.55 8.12
C GLN A 142 -21.86 -22.30 8.90
N ILE A 143 -22.33 -23.22 9.74
CA ILE A 143 -21.49 -23.99 10.65
C ILE A 143 -21.85 -25.46 10.56
N GLU A 144 -20.85 -26.26 10.21
CA GLU A 144 -20.96 -27.71 10.07
C GLU A 144 -19.90 -28.41 10.93
N GLY A 145 -20.28 -29.53 11.54
CA GLY A 145 -19.36 -30.35 12.33
C GLY A 145 -18.67 -31.36 11.42
N VAL A 146 -17.34 -31.37 11.43
CA VAL A 146 -16.48 -32.30 10.70
C VAL A 146 -15.60 -33.04 11.71
N GLY A 147 -16.05 -34.22 12.15
CA GLY A 147 -15.42 -34.92 13.26
C GLY A 147 -15.51 -34.13 14.56
N ASP A 148 -14.38 -33.97 15.27
CA ASP A 148 -14.29 -33.12 16.48
C ASP A 148 -14.11 -31.62 16.16
N SER A 149 -13.84 -31.27 14.90
CA SER A 149 -13.68 -29.90 14.44
C SER A 149 -14.96 -29.36 13.81
N VAL A 150 -14.99 -28.04 13.65
CA VAL A 150 -16.08 -27.29 13.05
C VAL A 150 -15.57 -26.54 11.84
N LEU A 151 -16.32 -26.62 10.75
CA LEU A 151 -16.08 -25.87 9.53
C LEU A 151 -17.04 -24.67 9.48
N LEU A 152 -16.46 -23.48 9.35
CA LEU A 152 -17.21 -22.26 9.04
C LEU A 152 -17.18 -22.03 7.54
N THR A 153 -18.36 -21.96 6.93
CA THR A 153 -18.53 -21.67 5.50
C THR A 153 -19.49 -20.50 5.30
N GLY A 154 -19.52 -19.97 4.09
CA GLY A 154 -20.34 -18.83 3.74
C GLY A 154 -19.48 -17.62 3.48
N SER A 155 -20.03 -16.45 3.72
CA SER A 155 -19.42 -15.23 3.22
C SER A 155 -19.88 -13.99 3.95
N VAL A 156 -18.94 -13.07 4.11
CA VAL A 156 -19.08 -11.84 4.89
C VAL A 156 -18.68 -10.63 4.06
N SER A 157 -19.01 -9.44 4.54
CA SER A 157 -18.71 -8.19 3.85
C SER A 157 -17.34 -7.64 4.17
N SER A 158 -16.76 -7.96 5.34
CA SER A 158 -15.45 -7.46 5.74
C SER A 158 -14.54 -8.56 6.30
N PRO A 159 -13.20 -8.40 6.22
CA PRO A 159 -12.25 -9.29 6.89
C PRO A 159 -12.45 -9.32 8.41
N VAL A 160 -12.91 -8.22 9.00
CA VAL A 160 -13.17 -8.10 10.45
C VAL A 160 -14.29 -9.04 10.88
N GLU A 161 -15.37 -9.11 10.10
CA GLU A 161 -16.48 -10.06 10.34
C GLU A 161 -16.03 -11.52 10.21
N ALA A 162 -15.16 -11.83 9.25
CA ALA A 162 -14.60 -13.19 9.09
C ALA A 162 -13.78 -13.61 10.31
N GLN A 163 -12.98 -12.69 10.86
CA GLN A 163 -12.19 -12.94 12.06
C GLN A 163 -13.11 -13.10 13.29
N GLN A 164 -14.09 -12.22 13.45
CA GLN A 164 -15.07 -12.30 14.54
C GLN A 164 -15.85 -13.62 14.54
N ALA A 165 -16.24 -14.12 13.35
CA ALA A 165 -16.90 -15.42 13.22
C ALA A 165 -16.05 -16.57 13.76
N GLY A 166 -14.75 -16.57 13.41
CA GLY A 166 -13.78 -17.55 13.89
C GLY A 166 -13.62 -17.51 15.41
N GLU A 167 -13.53 -16.31 15.98
CA GLU A 167 -13.41 -16.13 17.43
C GLU A 167 -14.65 -16.60 18.20
N VAL A 168 -15.85 -16.28 17.71
CA VAL A 168 -17.11 -16.73 18.32
C VAL A 168 -17.22 -18.26 18.28
N ALA A 169 -16.90 -18.88 17.15
CA ALA A 169 -16.89 -20.33 17.02
C ALA A 169 -15.84 -20.97 17.94
N ALA A 170 -14.63 -20.42 18.01
CA ALA A 170 -13.55 -20.96 18.83
C ALA A 170 -13.89 -20.98 20.33
N ARG A 171 -14.53 -19.91 20.83
CA ARG A 171 -14.99 -19.82 22.22
C ARG A 171 -16.05 -20.87 22.58
N LEU A 172 -16.88 -21.27 21.61
CA LEU A 172 -17.99 -22.20 21.84
C LEU A 172 -17.64 -23.67 21.58
N VAL A 173 -16.65 -23.94 20.72
CA VAL A 173 -16.19 -25.30 20.38
C VAL A 173 -15.08 -25.79 21.32
N GLY A 174 -14.48 -24.89 22.11
CA GLY A 174 -13.48 -25.21 23.14
C GLY A 174 -12.03 -25.08 22.66
N GLY A 175 -11.77 -24.19 21.69
CA GLY A 175 -10.42 -23.89 21.20
C GLY A 175 -10.39 -23.51 19.72
N ALA A 176 -9.41 -22.67 19.34
CA ALA A 176 -9.20 -22.24 17.95
C ALA A 176 -8.72 -23.38 17.04
N GLU A 177 -7.99 -24.35 17.58
CA GLU A 177 -7.50 -25.56 16.89
C GLU A 177 -8.62 -26.39 16.24
N LYS A 178 -9.83 -26.31 16.79
CA LYS A 178 -11.01 -27.07 16.34
C LYS A 178 -11.87 -26.30 15.35
N VAL A 179 -11.45 -25.11 14.90
CA VAL A 179 -12.22 -24.27 13.98
C VAL A 179 -11.45 -24.10 12.69
N VAL A 180 -12.01 -24.62 11.60
CA VAL A 180 -11.53 -24.40 10.25
C VAL A 180 -12.35 -23.26 9.65
N ASN A 181 -11.70 -22.11 9.42
CA ASN A 181 -12.36 -20.93 8.84
C ASN A 181 -12.20 -20.92 7.31
N SER A 182 -13.30 -21.24 6.61
CA SER A 182 -13.41 -21.20 5.14
C SER A 182 -14.41 -20.13 4.68
N VAL A 183 -14.60 -19.08 5.48
CA VAL A 183 -15.47 -17.95 5.14
C VAL A 183 -14.81 -17.08 4.07
N VAL A 184 -15.55 -16.78 3.00
CA VAL A 184 -15.07 -15.94 1.89
C VAL A 184 -15.53 -14.50 2.09
N VAL A 185 -14.60 -13.53 2.04
CA VAL A 185 -14.96 -12.11 2.04
C VAL A 185 -15.48 -11.73 0.65
N ARG A 186 -16.76 -11.35 0.57
CA ARG A 186 -17.41 -10.92 -0.68
C ARG A 186 -17.00 -9.49 -0.99
N GLY A 187 -16.49 -9.27 -2.20
CA GLY A 187 -16.04 -7.96 -2.64
C GLY A 187 -14.73 -7.60 -1.95
N ARG A 188 -13.64 -7.56 -2.71
CA ARG A 188 -12.45 -6.86 -2.25
C ARG A 188 -12.75 -5.39 -2.40
N ASP A 189 -13.23 -4.76 -1.33
CA ASP A 189 -13.34 -3.31 -1.31
C ASP A 189 -11.94 -2.73 -1.56
N GLN A 190 -11.84 -1.94 -2.62
CA GLN A 190 -10.64 -1.22 -2.98
C GLN A 190 -10.78 0.19 -2.45
N VAL A 191 -9.73 0.67 -1.80
CA VAL A 191 -9.68 2.03 -1.28
C VAL A 191 -8.58 2.77 -2.03
N MET A 192 -8.96 3.83 -2.73
CA MET A 192 -8.05 4.82 -3.28
C MET A 192 -7.80 5.90 -2.23
N LEU A 193 -6.54 6.11 -1.89
CA LEU A 193 -6.12 7.19 -1.01
C LEU A 193 -5.59 8.34 -1.85
N LYS A 194 -6.20 9.53 -1.69
CA LYS A 194 -5.63 10.80 -2.16
C LYS A 194 -5.02 11.52 -0.97
N VAL A 195 -3.72 11.78 -1.02
CA VAL A 195 -3.04 12.64 -0.05
C VAL A 195 -2.68 13.94 -0.75
N THR A 196 -2.88 15.08 -0.08
CA THR A 196 -2.45 16.39 -0.56
C THR A 196 -1.50 16.99 0.47
N VAL A 197 -0.24 17.17 0.09
CA VAL A 197 0.78 17.88 0.87
C VAL A 197 0.96 19.25 0.25
N ALA A 198 0.53 20.30 0.96
CA ALA A 198 0.63 21.67 0.51
C ALA A 198 1.53 22.45 1.47
N GLU A 199 2.55 23.13 0.93
CA GLU A 199 3.39 24.04 1.69
C GLU A 199 3.47 25.40 1.00
N VAL A 200 3.45 26.46 1.80
CA VAL A 200 3.72 27.83 1.38
C VAL A 200 4.83 28.36 2.25
N ARG A 201 5.90 28.83 1.61
CA ARG A 201 7.00 29.56 2.25
C ARG A 201 6.98 31.00 1.79
N ARG A 202 7.12 31.95 2.71
CA ARG A 202 7.25 33.38 2.43
C ARG A 202 8.50 33.90 3.11
N ASP A 203 9.40 34.47 2.34
CA ASP A 203 10.64 35.05 2.83
C ASP A 203 10.64 36.55 2.51
N VAL A 204 10.62 37.40 3.52
CA VAL A 204 10.64 38.86 3.39
C VAL A 204 11.91 39.39 4.04
N VAL A 205 12.72 40.13 3.27
CA VAL A 205 13.94 40.77 3.76
C VAL A 205 13.89 42.26 3.42
N LYS A 206 14.14 43.11 4.39
CA LYS A 206 14.20 44.57 4.26
C LYS A 206 15.51 45.06 4.86
N GLN A 207 16.30 45.73 4.05
CA GLN A 207 17.57 46.32 4.45
C GLN A 207 17.59 47.80 4.11
N MET A 208 17.87 48.62 5.09
CA MET A 208 18.08 50.05 4.92
C MET A 208 19.25 50.48 5.78
N GLY A 209 20.21 51.23 5.24
CA GLY A 209 21.35 51.70 6.02
C GLY A 209 22.19 52.72 5.27
N VAL A 210 22.95 53.50 6.02
CA VAL A 210 23.85 54.52 5.48
C VAL A 210 25.25 54.20 5.97
N ASP A 211 26.14 53.84 5.04
CA ASP A 211 27.56 53.73 5.35
C ASP A 211 28.20 55.11 5.26
N LEU A 212 28.91 55.51 6.31
CA LEU A 212 29.57 56.81 6.39
C LEU A 212 31.08 56.61 6.55
N SER A 213 31.85 57.15 5.62
CA SER A 213 33.30 57.24 5.75
C SER A 213 33.74 58.71 5.67
N ALA A 214 34.69 59.09 6.50
CA ALA A 214 35.27 60.43 6.46
C ALA A 214 36.77 60.36 6.69
N GLN A 215 37.52 61.15 5.92
CA GLN A 215 38.96 61.28 6.06
C GLN A 215 39.30 62.72 6.43
N LEU A 216 39.92 62.89 7.59
CA LEU A 216 40.33 64.16 8.16
C LEU A 216 41.86 64.18 8.24
N ASN A 217 42.50 65.09 7.53
CA ASN A 217 43.94 65.29 7.62
C ASN A 217 44.23 66.54 8.46
N VAL A 218 44.85 66.34 9.63
CA VAL A 218 45.29 67.44 10.51
C VAL A 218 46.81 67.41 10.54
N GLY A 219 47.44 68.31 9.78
CA GLY A 219 48.89 68.28 9.54
C GLY A 219 49.31 67.02 8.78
N ASN A 220 50.23 66.24 9.35
CA ASN A 220 50.68 64.96 8.79
C ASN A 220 49.90 63.74 9.33
N THR A 221 48.87 63.96 10.16
CA THR A 221 48.07 62.90 10.77
C THR A 221 46.74 62.75 10.04
N THR A 222 46.51 61.56 9.48
CA THR A 222 45.24 61.17 8.88
C THR A 222 44.38 60.45 9.91
N VAL A 223 43.21 61.03 10.22
CA VAL A 223 42.15 60.41 11.02
C VAL A 223 41.08 59.88 10.06
N ASN A 224 40.90 58.57 10.05
CA ASN A 224 39.86 57.91 9.25
C ASN A 224 38.69 57.50 10.13
N PHE A 225 37.50 57.93 9.75
CA PHE A 225 36.24 57.40 10.25
C PHE A 225 35.65 56.48 9.19
N ASN A 226 35.29 55.27 9.59
CA ASN A 226 34.61 54.34 8.72
C ASN A 226 33.53 53.62 9.53
N ASN A 227 32.29 53.88 9.17
CA ASN A 227 31.13 53.15 9.64
C ASN A 227 30.58 52.35 8.47
N ALA A 228 30.86 51.05 8.49
CA ALA A 228 30.28 50.10 7.57
C ALA A 228 29.19 49.31 8.30
N ASN A 229 27.99 49.25 7.73
CA ASN A 229 26.89 48.49 8.27
C ASN A 229 26.86 47.09 7.63
N PRO A 230 27.21 46.03 8.37
CA PRO A 230 27.30 44.69 7.78
C PRO A 230 25.94 43.99 7.61
N PHE A 231 24.81 44.61 7.98
CA PHE A 231 23.47 44.01 8.00
C PHE A 231 23.47 42.65 8.72
N THR A 232 23.55 42.71 10.05
CA THR A 232 23.85 41.57 10.93
C THR A 232 22.74 40.51 11.03
N ALA A 233 21.54 40.75 10.50
CA ALA A 233 20.49 39.72 10.50
C ALA A 233 20.67 38.73 9.33
N ASN A 234 21.14 39.22 8.17
CA ASN A 234 21.42 38.39 6.98
C ASN A 234 22.92 38.14 6.74
N ASN A 235 23.80 38.70 7.58
CA ASN A 235 25.27 38.66 7.49
C ASN A 235 25.86 39.18 6.16
N ALA A 236 25.05 39.84 5.32
CA ALA A 236 25.46 40.42 4.05
C ALA A 236 24.38 41.36 3.48
N ALA A 237 24.81 42.30 2.64
CA ALA A 237 23.92 43.08 1.77
C ALA A 237 23.39 42.20 0.62
N LEU A 238 22.09 42.24 0.30
CA LEU A 238 21.54 41.29 -0.70
C LEU A 238 21.99 41.58 -2.14
N VAL A 239 22.40 42.82 -2.45
CA VAL A 239 22.89 43.19 -3.79
C VAL A 239 24.22 43.93 -3.64
N PRO A 240 25.35 43.32 -4.05
CA PRO A 240 26.65 43.99 -4.07
C PRO A 240 26.58 45.23 -4.96
N GLY A 241 26.95 46.39 -4.41
CA GLY A 241 26.99 47.66 -5.16
C GLY A 241 25.65 48.41 -5.26
N ASN A 242 24.56 47.94 -4.65
CA ASN A 242 23.33 48.72 -4.51
C ASN A 242 23.51 49.80 -3.44
N GLY A 243 24.15 50.91 -3.81
CA GLY A 243 24.39 52.04 -2.93
C GLY A 243 24.44 53.37 -3.70
N LEU A 244 23.72 54.36 -3.20
CA LEU A 244 23.78 55.73 -3.69
C LEU A 244 24.83 56.48 -2.87
N GLY A 245 26.00 56.70 -3.48
CA GLY A 245 27.13 57.38 -2.87
C GLY A 245 27.17 58.87 -3.18
N ILE A 246 27.26 59.71 -2.15
CA ILE A 246 27.63 61.13 -2.27
C ILE A 246 28.99 61.32 -1.63
N ALA A 247 29.88 62.05 -2.29
CA ALA A 247 31.17 62.47 -1.74
C ALA A 247 31.21 64.00 -1.72
N ALA A 248 31.50 64.57 -0.55
CA ALA A 248 31.56 66.02 -0.34
C ALA A 248 32.91 66.41 0.28
N GLY A 249 33.51 67.47 -0.27
CA GLY A 249 34.76 68.07 0.21
C GLY A 249 36.03 67.46 -0.41
N THR A 250 36.97 68.33 -0.78
CA THR A 250 38.32 67.92 -1.23
C THR A 250 39.21 67.58 -0.04
N MET A 251 39.08 68.32 1.07
CA MET A 251 39.75 68.17 2.37
C MET A 251 38.95 68.96 3.42
N PRO A 252 38.27 68.33 4.41
CA PRO A 252 38.05 66.90 4.59
C PRO A 252 37.12 66.30 3.54
N SER A 253 37.29 65.01 3.23
CA SER A 253 36.38 64.27 2.37
C SER A 253 35.43 63.44 3.21
N VAL A 254 34.13 63.59 2.95
CA VAL A 254 33.05 62.79 3.57
C VAL A 254 32.33 62.05 2.47
N GLN A 255 32.25 60.73 2.59
CA GLN A 255 31.52 59.86 1.68
C GLN A 255 30.39 59.19 2.46
N ALA A 256 29.16 59.34 1.97
CA ALA A 256 27.98 58.68 2.51
C ALA A 256 27.36 57.81 1.42
N VAL A 257 27.08 56.54 1.74
CA VAL A 257 26.48 55.57 0.82
C VAL A 257 25.16 55.08 1.41
N LEU A 258 24.04 55.52 0.84
CA LEU A 258 22.72 55.02 1.21
C LEU A 258 22.46 53.68 0.49
N ARG A 259 22.16 52.66 1.27
CA ARG A 259 21.74 51.34 0.79
C ARG A 259 20.32 51.09 1.26
N ALA A 260 19.41 50.88 0.32
CA ALA A 260 18.02 50.55 0.62
C ALA A 260 17.55 49.48 -0.36
N MET A 261 17.00 48.38 0.17
CA MET A 261 16.44 47.31 -0.64
C MET A 261 15.46 46.45 0.17
N GLU A 262 14.44 45.99 -0.55
CA GLU A 262 13.42 45.07 -0.07
C GLU A 262 13.36 43.89 -1.04
N LYS A 263 13.36 42.68 -0.50
CA LYS A 263 13.19 41.43 -1.23
C LYS A 263 12.03 40.66 -0.61
N ALA A 264 11.06 40.27 -1.44
CA ALA A 264 10.00 39.35 -1.05
C ALA A 264 10.03 38.13 -1.99
N GLY A 265 9.98 36.93 -1.41
CA GLY A 265 9.92 35.67 -2.12
C GLY A 265 8.79 34.81 -1.60
N VAL A 266 8.12 34.07 -2.49
CA VAL A 266 7.12 33.07 -2.12
C VAL A 266 7.40 31.80 -2.90
N VAL A 267 7.40 30.66 -2.19
CA VAL A 267 7.50 29.33 -2.78
C VAL A 267 6.29 28.53 -2.36
N LYS A 268 5.63 27.88 -3.33
CA LYS A 268 4.51 26.96 -3.09
C LYS A 268 4.90 25.57 -3.57
N THR A 269 4.79 24.59 -2.67
CA THR A 269 5.01 23.18 -2.99
C THR A 269 3.69 22.42 -2.82
N LEU A 270 3.28 21.69 -3.86
CA LEU A 270 2.07 20.85 -3.85
C LEU A 270 2.44 19.45 -4.34
N ALA A 271 2.21 18.45 -3.51
CA ALA A 271 2.33 17.04 -3.88
C ALA A 271 0.99 16.34 -3.64
N GLU A 272 0.46 15.67 -4.67
CA GLU A 272 -0.80 14.93 -4.58
C GLU A 272 -0.62 13.46 -4.98
N PRO A 273 0.04 12.62 -4.16
CA PRO A 273 0.12 11.19 -4.46
C PRO A 273 -1.26 10.52 -4.30
N ASN A 274 -1.57 9.65 -5.26
CA ASN A 274 -2.75 8.80 -5.26
C ASN A 274 -2.35 7.33 -5.41
N LEU A 275 -2.93 6.46 -4.58
CA LEU A 275 -2.66 5.02 -4.63
C LEU A 275 -3.90 4.24 -4.21
N THR A 276 -4.18 3.15 -4.90
CA THR A 276 -5.30 2.24 -4.59
C THR A 276 -4.76 0.96 -3.97
N ALA A 277 -5.40 0.52 -2.88
CA ALA A 277 -5.06 -0.70 -2.16
C ALA A 277 -6.32 -1.49 -1.81
N ILE A 278 -6.15 -2.77 -1.52
CA ILE A 278 -7.24 -3.64 -1.08
C ILE A 278 -7.39 -3.48 0.43
N SER A 279 -8.63 -3.52 0.93
CA SER A 279 -8.89 -3.47 2.38
C SER A 279 -8.13 -4.57 3.13
N GLY A 280 -7.33 -4.16 4.11
CA GLY A 280 -6.45 -5.00 4.93
C GLY A 280 -5.02 -5.15 4.39
N GLU A 281 -4.71 -4.64 3.21
CA GLU A 281 -3.43 -4.85 2.53
C GLU A 281 -2.62 -3.54 2.44
N SER A 282 -1.34 -3.61 2.80
CA SER A 282 -0.46 -2.44 2.67
C SER A 282 -0.10 -2.18 1.22
N ALA A 283 -0.14 -0.91 0.82
CA ALA A 283 0.39 -0.45 -0.46
C ALA A 283 1.44 0.64 -0.25
N THR A 284 2.42 0.69 -1.15
CA THR A 284 3.49 1.69 -1.15
C THR A 284 3.64 2.30 -2.53
N PHE A 285 3.74 3.64 -2.59
CA PHE A 285 4.03 4.42 -3.78
C PHE A 285 5.26 5.26 -3.53
N ILE A 286 6.24 5.17 -4.44
CA ILE A 286 7.48 5.94 -4.38
C ILE A 286 7.65 6.64 -5.72
N SER A 287 7.85 7.94 -5.70
CA SER A 287 8.13 8.75 -6.89
C SER A 287 9.23 9.74 -6.56
N GLY A 288 10.39 9.58 -7.20
CA GLY A 288 11.57 10.35 -6.83
C GLY A 288 12.82 9.86 -7.52
N GLY A 289 13.96 10.33 -7.02
CA GLY A 289 15.28 9.97 -7.53
C GLY A 289 16.23 9.57 -6.41
N GLU A 290 17.46 9.25 -6.79
CA GLU A 290 18.56 8.97 -5.88
C GLU A 290 19.65 10.03 -6.03
N PHE A 291 20.07 10.58 -4.90
CA PHE A 291 21.14 11.57 -4.83
C PHE A 291 22.44 10.91 -4.31
N PRO A 292 23.55 10.99 -5.05
CA PRO A 292 24.84 10.43 -4.62
C PRO A 292 25.49 11.30 -3.53
N ILE A 293 25.78 10.71 -2.38
CA ILE A 293 26.49 11.33 -1.26
C ILE A 293 27.87 10.67 -1.14
N PRO A 294 28.99 11.43 -1.22
CA PRO A 294 30.31 10.86 -0.99
C PRO A 294 30.48 10.51 0.50
N THR A 295 30.76 9.25 0.81
CA THR A 295 30.87 8.74 2.20
C THR A 295 32.31 8.62 2.70
N GLY A 296 33.28 8.67 1.79
CA GLY A 296 34.70 8.57 2.15
C GLY A 296 35.60 8.47 0.94
N VAL A 297 36.91 8.58 1.19
CA VAL A 297 37.95 8.41 0.17
C VAL A 297 38.89 7.31 0.65
N SER A 298 39.05 6.25 -0.14
CA SER A 298 40.03 5.20 0.13
C SER A 298 41.25 5.44 -0.76
N CYS A 299 42.39 5.77 -0.14
CA CYS A 299 43.65 5.93 -0.84
C CYS A 299 44.51 4.68 -0.68
N GLN A 300 44.99 4.13 -1.78
CA GLN A 300 45.91 2.99 -1.75
C GLN A 300 47.31 3.49 -1.37
N THR A 301 47.94 2.94 -0.33
CA THR A 301 49.34 3.26 0.01
C THR A 301 50.28 2.48 -0.88
N THR A 302 51.27 3.14 -1.49
CA THR A 302 52.32 2.46 -2.27
C THR A 302 53.35 1.81 -1.33
N THR A 303 54.10 0.81 -1.82
CA THR A 303 55.08 0.03 -1.04
C THR A 303 56.18 0.87 -0.37
N GLY A 304 56.33 2.16 -0.75
CA GLY A 304 57.25 3.12 -0.14
C GLY A 304 56.63 4.11 0.86
N GLY A 305 55.37 3.89 1.29
CA GLY A 305 54.69 4.77 2.26
C GLY A 305 54.10 6.06 1.68
N GLY A 306 54.06 6.20 0.35
CA GLY A 306 53.40 7.32 -0.32
C GLY A 306 51.90 7.11 -0.51
N ILE A 307 51.13 8.20 -0.50
CA ILE A 307 49.69 8.18 -0.83
C ILE A 307 49.55 7.93 -2.34
N GLY A 308 48.97 6.79 -2.73
CA GLY A 308 48.66 6.43 -4.11
C GLY A 308 47.27 6.88 -4.56
N GLN A 309 46.70 6.22 -5.57
CA GLN A 309 45.39 6.57 -6.15
C GLN A 309 44.28 6.55 -5.08
N CYS A 310 43.52 7.63 -5.01
CA CYS A 310 42.40 7.80 -4.10
C CYS A 310 41.08 7.62 -4.86
N VAL A 311 40.26 6.65 -4.43
CA VAL A 311 38.93 6.41 -4.99
C VAL A 311 37.88 6.94 -4.02
N GLN A 312 36.92 7.71 -4.53
CA GLN A 312 35.81 8.21 -3.74
C GLN A 312 34.68 7.16 -3.68
N THR A 313 34.27 6.81 -2.46
CA THR A 313 33.10 5.96 -2.23
C THR A 313 31.84 6.82 -2.18
N VAL A 314 30.79 6.38 -2.86
CA VAL A 314 29.52 7.09 -3.02
C VAL A 314 28.38 6.22 -2.50
N SER A 315 27.50 6.80 -1.69
CA SER A 315 26.26 6.19 -1.20
C SER A 315 25.05 6.93 -1.77
N PHE A 316 24.07 6.20 -2.28
CA PHE A 316 22.87 6.81 -2.87
C PHE A 316 21.77 6.98 -1.82
N LYS A 317 21.24 8.20 -1.72
CA LYS A 317 20.12 8.55 -0.83
C LYS A 317 18.88 8.91 -1.65
N LYS A 318 17.77 8.21 -1.40
CA LYS A 318 16.48 8.47 -2.06
C LYS A 318 15.88 9.80 -1.59
N PHE A 319 15.28 10.53 -2.51
CA PHE A 319 14.44 11.71 -2.25
C PHE A 319 13.21 11.66 -3.17
N GLY A 320 12.20 12.49 -2.90
CA GLY A 320 10.92 12.51 -3.60
C GLY A 320 9.75 12.24 -2.65
N ILE A 321 8.67 11.71 -3.21
CA ILE A 321 7.42 11.40 -2.51
C ILE A 321 7.39 9.91 -2.20
N SER A 322 7.09 9.56 -0.96
CA SER A 322 6.81 8.20 -0.51
C SER A 322 5.49 8.18 0.24
N LEU A 323 4.57 7.32 -0.18
CA LEU A 323 3.29 7.09 0.47
C LEU A 323 3.19 5.60 0.79
N ASN A 324 3.14 5.25 2.07
CA ASN A 324 2.75 3.93 2.54
C ASN A 324 1.41 4.05 3.24
N PHE A 325 0.44 3.20 2.89
CA PHE A 325 -0.80 3.15 3.62
C PHE A 325 -1.39 1.74 3.69
N THR A 326 -2.20 1.50 4.72
CA THR A 326 -2.99 0.29 4.88
C THR A 326 -4.42 0.69 5.22
N PRO A 327 -5.39 0.51 4.29
CA PRO A 327 -6.78 0.81 4.55
C PRO A 327 -7.51 -0.40 5.14
N VAL A 328 -8.49 -0.17 6.01
CA VAL A 328 -9.42 -1.20 6.48
C VAL A 328 -10.82 -0.60 6.45
N VAL A 329 -11.69 -1.16 5.62
CA VAL A 329 -13.10 -0.78 5.56
C VAL A 329 -13.82 -1.39 6.77
N LEU A 330 -14.44 -0.51 7.56
CA LEU A 330 -15.20 -0.87 8.76
C LEU A 330 -16.68 -0.98 8.44
N THR A 331 -17.44 -1.53 9.39
CA THR A 331 -18.90 -1.43 9.39
C THR A 331 -19.31 0.05 9.46
N GLU A 332 -20.46 0.40 8.88
CA GLU A 332 -20.97 1.79 8.78
C GLU A 332 -20.27 2.66 7.71
N GLY A 333 -19.47 2.08 6.80
CA GLY A 333 -18.89 2.81 5.65
C GLY A 333 -17.75 3.76 6.02
N ARG A 334 -17.20 3.63 7.23
CA ARG A 334 -15.96 4.29 7.65
C ARG A 334 -14.74 3.49 7.24
N ILE A 335 -13.62 4.18 7.07
CA ILE A 335 -12.36 3.60 6.63
C ILE A 335 -11.32 3.95 7.68
N SER A 336 -10.78 2.94 8.34
CA SER A 336 -9.59 3.08 9.17
C SER A 336 -8.36 3.05 8.27
N LEU A 337 -7.47 4.02 8.44
CA LEU A 337 -6.29 4.20 7.61
C LEU A 337 -5.08 4.33 8.51
N ARG A 338 -4.10 3.46 8.33
CA ARG A 338 -2.73 3.75 8.76
C ARG A 338 -2.01 4.37 7.57
N VAL A 339 -1.53 5.60 7.73
CA VAL A 339 -0.91 6.35 6.64
C VAL A 339 0.44 6.90 7.10
N MET A 340 1.45 6.67 6.27
CA MET A 340 2.79 7.21 6.40
C MET A 340 3.15 7.92 5.09
N THR A 341 3.29 9.24 5.16
CA THR A 341 3.62 10.08 4.00
C THR A 341 4.94 10.78 4.24
N GLU A 342 5.80 10.77 3.23
CA GLU A 342 7.07 11.48 3.22
C GLU A 342 7.21 12.28 1.92
N VAL A 343 7.58 13.55 2.04
CA VAL A 343 7.96 14.40 0.91
C VAL A 343 9.35 14.95 1.19
N SER A 344 10.29 14.58 0.32
CA SER A 344 11.70 14.93 0.43
C SER A 344 12.14 15.66 -0.84
N GLU A 345 12.77 16.82 -0.67
CA GLU A 345 13.34 17.61 -1.76
C GLU A 345 14.82 17.87 -1.51
N VAL A 346 15.59 18.00 -2.59
CA VAL A 346 17.00 18.41 -2.50
C VAL A 346 17.03 19.91 -2.19
N SER A 347 17.76 20.29 -1.15
CA SER A 347 17.91 21.67 -0.70
C SER A 347 19.37 22.09 -0.65
N THR A 348 19.65 23.35 -0.98
CA THR A 348 20.97 23.94 -0.77
C THR A 348 21.12 24.57 0.61
N GLU A 349 20.04 24.60 1.40
CA GLU A 349 20.06 25.07 2.78
C GLU A 349 20.89 24.11 3.64
N ASN A 350 21.87 24.62 4.40
CA ASN A 350 22.81 23.80 5.17
C ASN A 350 23.64 22.80 4.31
N SER A 351 23.92 23.14 3.05
CA SER A 351 24.80 22.34 2.19
C SER A 351 26.25 22.35 2.70
N LEU A 352 26.93 21.22 2.62
CA LEU A 352 28.35 21.15 2.91
C LEU A 352 29.15 21.57 1.67
N THR A 353 29.83 22.70 1.76
CA THR A 353 30.82 23.14 0.78
C THR A 353 32.21 22.76 1.29
N GLY A 354 32.81 21.69 0.75
CA GLY A 354 34.12 21.22 1.22
C GLY A 354 34.79 20.20 0.29
N GLY A 355 36.10 20.35 0.10
CA GLY A 355 36.96 19.50 -0.72
C GLY A 355 37.83 20.28 -1.72
N GLN A 356 39.02 19.76 -2.07
CA GLN A 356 39.79 20.26 -3.21
C GLN A 356 38.96 20.05 -4.48
N GLY A 357 38.38 21.11 -5.04
CA GLY A 357 37.50 21.05 -6.22
C GLY A 357 36.12 21.70 -6.06
N GLY A 358 35.78 22.24 -4.88
CA GLY A 358 34.55 23.04 -4.70
C GLY A 358 33.24 22.25 -4.75
N THR A 359 33.28 20.93 -4.50
CA THR A 359 32.08 20.09 -4.48
C THR A 359 31.11 20.56 -3.39
N THR A 360 29.90 20.94 -3.81
CA THR A 360 28.80 21.31 -2.91
C THR A 360 27.89 20.10 -2.74
N ILE A 361 27.78 19.58 -1.53
CA ILE A 361 26.86 18.49 -1.20
C ILE A 361 25.57 19.13 -0.67
N PRO A 362 24.46 19.11 -1.44
CA PRO A 362 23.17 19.59 -0.98
C PRO A 362 22.63 18.73 0.17
N SER A 363 21.78 19.34 0.99
CA SER A 363 21.01 18.65 2.02
C SER A 363 19.71 18.11 1.44
N ILE A 364 19.00 17.29 2.23
CA ILE A 364 17.64 16.84 1.91
C ILE A 364 16.71 17.41 2.96
N LYS A 365 15.69 18.15 2.52
CA LYS A 365 14.61 18.63 3.38
C LYS A 365 13.47 17.63 3.32
N THR A 366 13.24 16.92 4.43
CA THR A 366 12.22 15.87 4.54
C THR A 366 11.06 16.33 5.39
N ARG A 367 9.84 16.06 4.91
CA ARG A 367 8.58 16.25 5.64
C ARG A 367 7.94 14.89 5.78
N ARG A 368 7.75 14.42 7.01
CA ARG A 368 7.21 13.09 7.29
C ARG A 368 6.06 13.22 8.27
N ALA A 369 4.96 12.52 7.99
CA ALA A 369 3.84 12.35 8.90
C ALA A 369 3.42 10.89 8.90
N GLU A 370 3.15 10.34 10.09
CA GLU A 370 2.67 8.98 10.29
C GLU A 370 1.57 9.00 11.32
N THR A 371 0.39 8.47 10.98
CA THR A 371 -0.73 8.39 11.91
C THR A 371 -1.73 7.31 11.51
N THR A 372 -2.61 6.95 12.43
CA THR A 372 -3.79 6.13 12.14
C THR A 372 -5.03 7.00 12.35
N LEU A 373 -5.91 7.06 11.35
CA LEU A 373 -7.09 7.91 11.35
C LEU A 373 -8.29 7.16 10.77
N GLU A 374 -9.50 7.59 11.13
CA GLU A 374 -10.75 6.99 10.66
C GLU A 374 -11.61 8.06 9.99
N VAL A 375 -12.00 7.82 8.74
CA VAL A 375 -12.67 8.81 7.89
C VAL A 375 -13.74 8.11 7.05
N PRO A 376 -14.92 8.73 6.80
CA PRO A 376 -15.88 8.20 5.84
C PRO A 376 -15.33 8.25 4.41
N SER A 377 -15.85 7.39 3.52
CA SER A 377 -15.52 7.45 2.09
C SER A 377 -15.85 8.83 1.50
N GLY A 378 -14.88 9.46 0.85
CA GLY A 378 -14.96 10.82 0.30
C GLY A 378 -14.77 11.95 1.32
N GLY A 379 -14.69 11.63 2.61
CA GLY A 379 -14.36 12.62 3.65
C GLY A 379 -12.90 13.00 3.62
N THR A 380 -12.58 14.26 3.89
CA THR A 380 -11.20 14.75 4.00
C THR A 380 -10.90 15.10 5.45
N ILE A 381 -9.72 14.70 5.93
CA ILE A 381 -9.20 15.12 7.23
C ILE A 381 -7.78 15.66 7.07
N ALA A 382 -7.45 16.69 7.87
CA ALA A 382 -6.07 17.14 8.02
C ALA A 382 -5.32 16.17 8.94
N MET A 383 -4.32 15.49 8.40
CA MET A 383 -3.41 14.60 9.12
C MET A 383 -2.41 15.38 9.96
N ALA A 384 -1.88 16.47 9.39
CA ALA A 384 -0.84 17.27 10.00
C ALA A 384 -0.92 18.71 9.51
N GLY A 385 -0.51 19.64 10.37
CA GLY A 385 -0.35 21.05 10.05
C GLY A 385 0.83 21.64 10.81
N LEU A 386 1.56 22.56 10.19
CA LEU A 386 2.64 23.32 10.82
C LEU A 386 2.60 24.75 10.32
N ILE A 387 2.64 25.71 11.23
CA ILE A 387 2.91 27.11 10.94
C ILE A 387 4.18 27.48 11.71
N GLN A 388 5.18 27.95 11.00
CA GLN A 388 6.45 28.40 11.55
C GLN A 388 6.71 29.82 11.08
N GLU A 389 6.96 30.72 12.03
CA GLU A 389 7.34 32.11 11.75
C GLU A 389 8.64 32.43 12.48
N GLN A 390 9.59 33.03 11.77
CA GLN A 390 10.85 33.50 12.31
C GLN A 390 11.09 34.94 11.86
N THR A 391 10.99 35.87 12.79
CA THR A 391 11.33 37.27 12.58
C THR A 391 12.69 37.57 13.21
N LYS A 392 13.59 38.20 12.45
CA LYS A 392 14.87 38.74 12.92
C LYS A 392 14.91 40.22 12.59
N GLN A 393 15.26 41.04 13.58
CA GLN A 393 15.46 42.46 13.38
C GLN A 393 16.75 42.88 14.05
N ALA A 394 17.59 43.60 13.32
CA ALA A 394 18.82 44.16 13.83
C ALA A 394 18.89 45.64 13.45
N VAL A 395 19.36 46.47 14.38
CA VAL A 395 19.61 47.88 14.14
C VAL A 395 21.05 48.17 14.56
N ASN A 396 21.85 48.69 13.64
CA ASN A 396 23.23 49.10 13.92
C ASN A 396 23.38 50.57 13.55
N GLY A 397 23.97 51.40 14.39
CA GLY A 397 24.13 52.83 14.10
C GLY A 397 25.29 53.45 14.85
N LEU A 398 25.58 54.71 14.53
CA LEU A 398 26.58 55.48 15.28
C LEU A 398 26.02 55.84 16.66
N PRO A 399 26.72 55.51 17.76
CA PRO A 399 26.24 55.79 19.10
C PRO A 399 26.00 57.30 19.27
N GLY A 400 24.81 57.66 19.76
CA GLY A 400 24.40 59.04 20.04
C GLY A 400 23.70 59.71 18.86
N LEU A 401 24.23 59.58 17.64
CA LEU A 401 23.60 60.13 16.43
C LEU A 401 22.38 59.32 15.97
N ASP A 402 22.37 58.01 16.25
CA ASP A 402 21.27 57.09 15.94
C ASP A 402 19.97 57.38 16.72
N GLN A 403 20.07 58.08 17.85
CA GLN A 403 18.96 58.43 18.74
C GLN A 403 18.33 59.80 18.45
N LEU A 404 18.89 60.59 17.52
CA LEU A 404 18.33 61.91 17.19
C LEU A 404 16.91 61.78 16.61
N PRO A 405 15.95 62.62 17.05
CA PRO A 405 14.63 62.63 16.46
C PRO A 405 14.73 63.08 14.99
N VAL A 406 13.96 62.42 14.12
CA VAL A 406 13.92 62.65 12.65
C VAL A 406 15.22 62.27 11.92
N LEU A 407 16.39 62.71 12.40
CA LEU A 407 17.69 62.53 11.73
C LEU A 407 18.39 61.21 12.07
N GLY A 408 18.03 60.54 13.16
CA GLY A 408 18.69 59.29 13.57
C GLY A 408 18.57 58.16 12.54
N ALA A 409 17.55 58.20 11.67
CA ALA A 409 17.41 57.28 10.55
C ALA A 409 18.55 57.37 9.52
N LEU A 410 19.24 58.52 9.42
CA LEU A 410 20.38 58.72 8.53
C LEU A 410 21.70 58.17 9.10
N PHE A 411 21.73 57.85 10.39
CA PHE A 411 22.92 57.38 11.11
C PHE A 411 22.78 55.95 11.64
N ARG A 412 21.73 55.24 11.22
CA ARG A 412 21.49 53.84 11.57
C ARG A 412 21.11 53.02 10.34
N SER A 413 21.41 51.75 10.41
CA SER A 413 20.94 50.71 9.52
C SER A 413 19.94 49.83 10.25
N GLN A 414 18.89 49.42 9.54
CA GLN A 414 17.89 48.47 9.96
C GLN A 414 17.93 47.29 8.98
N ASP A 415 18.05 46.10 9.54
CA ASP A 415 17.95 44.82 8.84
C ASP A 415 16.74 44.08 9.44
N PHE A 416 15.83 43.64 8.58
CA PHE A 416 14.62 42.94 8.97
C PHE A 416 14.43 41.72 8.07
N ILE A 417 14.22 40.56 8.68
CA ILE A 417 13.98 39.29 8.00
C ILE A 417 12.74 38.69 8.63
N ASN A 418 11.78 38.27 7.80
CA ASN A 418 10.65 37.47 8.23
C ASN A 418 10.49 36.24 7.33
N ASN A 419 10.67 35.05 7.92
CA ASN A 419 10.52 33.78 7.24
C ASN A 419 9.28 33.07 7.79
N GLN A 420 8.29 32.81 6.95
CA GLN A 420 7.06 32.11 7.29
C GLN A 420 6.96 30.82 6.48
N THR A 421 6.60 29.71 7.14
CA THR A 421 6.34 28.41 6.50
C THR A 421 5.01 27.87 7.01
N GLU A 422 4.11 27.55 6.10
CA GLU A 422 2.82 26.93 6.37
C GLU A 422 2.79 25.59 5.64
N LEU A 423 2.57 24.49 6.35
CA LEU A 423 2.46 23.13 5.82
C LEU A 423 1.13 22.53 6.26
N MET A 424 0.45 21.86 5.33
CA MET A 424 -0.75 21.09 5.60
C MET A 424 -0.72 19.76 4.83
N VAL A 425 -1.08 18.68 5.52
CA VAL A 425 -1.24 17.36 4.93
C VAL A 425 -2.68 16.93 5.06
N LEU A 426 -3.37 16.77 3.94
CA LEU A 426 -4.75 16.32 3.87
C LEU A 426 -4.80 14.88 3.36
N VAL A 427 -5.75 14.11 3.87
CA VAL A 427 -5.98 12.71 3.48
C VAL A 427 -7.45 12.54 3.16
N THR A 428 -7.74 11.94 2.00
CA THR A 428 -9.10 11.67 1.51
C THR A 428 -9.18 10.26 0.92
N PRO A 429 -9.77 9.28 1.63
CA PRO A 429 -10.01 7.95 1.07
C PRO A 429 -11.28 7.89 0.24
N TYR A 430 -11.30 7.02 -0.77
CA TYR A 430 -12.48 6.70 -1.58
C TYR A 430 -12.58 5.19 -1.72
N VAL A 431 -13.75 4.62 -1.47
CA VAL A 431 -14.04 3.26 -1.94
C VAL A 431 -14.26 3.33 -3.45
N VAL A 432 -13.45 2.58 -4.21
CA VAL A 432 -13.44 2.61 -5.67
C VAL A 432 -13.73 1.23 -6.25
N ARG A 433 -14.18 1.20 -7.51
CA ARG A 433 -14.39 -0.02 -8.28
C ARG A 433 -13.52 0.02 -9.53
N ALA A 434 -13.11 -1.15 -10.00
CA ALA A 434 -12.42 -1.25 -11.28
C ALA A 434 -13.38 -0.89 -12.42
N VAL A 435 -12.88 -0.13 -13.39
CA VAL A 435 -13.58 0.29 -14.61
C VAL A 435 -12.87 -0.25 -15.84
N ALA A 436 -13.52 -0.23 -16.99
CA ALA A 436 -12.89 -0.67 -18.24
C ALA A 436 -11.75 0.28 -18.63
N GLN A 437 -10.66 -0.23 -19.20
CA GLN A 437 -9.49 0.59 -19.56
C GLN A 437 -9.85 1.77 -20.49
N LYS A 438 -10.85 1.61 -21.36
CA LYS A 438 -11.33 2.64 -22.29
C LYS A 438 -11.99 3.84 -21.59
N GLU A 439 -12.38 3.68 -20.33
CA GLU A 439 -12.96 4.72 -19.48
C GLU A 439 -11.89 5.49 -18.69
N LEU A 440 -10.62 5.06 -18.77
CA LEU A 440 -9.48 5.73 -18.14
C LEU A 440 -8.81 6.67 -19.15
N SER A 441 -8.57 7.91 -18.73
CA SER A 441 -7.71 8.86 -19.45
C SER A 441 -6.26 8.67 -19.02
N ARG A 442 -5.37 8.40 -19.96
CA ARG A 442 -3.93 8.34 -19.69
C ARG A 442 -3.29 9.71 -19.91
N PRO A 443 -2.19 10.04 -19.20
CA PRO A 443 -1.47 11.30 -19.41
C PRO A 443 -0.92 11.49 -20.84
N ASP A 444 -0.70 10.40 -21.58
CA ASP A 444 -0.26 10.40 -22.98
C ASP A 444 -1.40 10.44 -24.01
N ASP A 445 -2.67 10.40 -23.57
CA ASP A 445 -3.79 10.45 -24.51
C ASP A 445 -3.85 11.82 -25.22
N GLY A 446 -3.67 11.81 -26.54
CA GLY A 446 -3.56 13.03 -27.35
C GLY A 446 -2.14 13.59 -27.46
N PHE A 447 -1.13 12.93 -26.89
CA PHE A 447 0.27 13.29 -27.11
C PHE A 447 0.67 12.95 -28.56
N ALA A 448 1.00 13.98 -29.33
CA ALA A 448 1.59 13.87 -30.65
C ALA A 448 2.90 14.69 -30.68
N PRO A 449 4.06 14.05 -30.89
CA PRO A 449 5.31 14.79 -31.04
C PRO A 449 5.21 15.76 -32.22
N ALA A 450 5.77 16.96 -32.07
CA ALA A 450 5.82 17.91 -33.18
C ALA A 450 6.68 17.36 -34.33
N SER A 451 6.29 17.62 -35.58
CA SER A 451 7.13 17.29 -36.74
C SER A 451 8.38 18.16 -36.76
N ASP A 452 9.50 17.64 -37.26
CA ASP A 452 10.82 18.30 -37.28
C ASP A 452 10.79 19.74 -37.82
N SER A 453 9.96 20.01 -38.83
CA SER A 453 9.77 21.35 -39.39
C SER A 453 9.03 22.32 -38.45
N GLN A 454 8.12 21.83 -37.61
CA GLN A 454 7.40 22.63 -36.63
C GLN A 454 8.22 22.85 -35.34
N SER A 455 9.02 21.87 -34.93
CA SER A 455 9.91 22.02 -33.78
C SER A 455 11.10 22.94 -34.08
N THR A 456 11.71 22.77 -35.26
CA THR A 456 12.91 23.54 -35.66
C THR A 456 12.57 24.98 -36.08
N LEU A 457 11.45 25.18 -36.81
CA LEU A 457 11.13 26.50 -37.39
C LEU A 457 10.19 27.34 -36.53
N LEU A 458 9.28 26.71 -35.77
CA LEU A 458 8.25 27.39 -34.97
C LEU A 458 8.45 27.21 -33.46
N GLY A 459 9.50 26.50 -33.02
CA GLY A 459 9.80 26.28 -31.61
C GLY A 459 8.70 25.51 -30.85
N ARG A 460 7.83 24.78 -31.57
CA ARG A 460 6.72 24.06 -30.96
C ARG A 460 7.16 22.64 -30.62
N ILE A 461 7.14 22.31 -29.33
CA ILE A 461 7.61 21.01 -28.84
C ILE A 461 6.53 19.93 -28.98
N ASN A 462 5.24 20.30 -28.88
CA ASN A 462 4.09 19.40 -29.03
C ASN A 462 3.00 20.01 -29.92
N ARG A 463 2.25 19.15 -30.64
CA ARG A 463 1.02 19.55 -31.33
C ARG A 463 -0.18 19.31 -30.41
N ILE A 464 -0.72 20.38 -29.82
CA ILE A 464 -1.96 20.29 -29.06
C ILE A 464 -3.10 20.12 -30.06
N TYR A 465 -3.53 18.89 -30.32
CA TYR A 465 -4.86 18.66 -30.84
C TYR A 465 -5.82 18.76 -29.66
N GLY A 466 -6.78 19.68 -29.73
CA GLY A 466 -7.91 19.65 -28.80
C GLY A 466 -8.56 18.28 -28.91
N VAL A 467 -8.65 17.57 -27.79
CA VAL A 467 -9.47 16.37 -27.67
C VAL A 467 -10.85 16.76 -28.21
N ALA A 468 -11.36 16.05 -29.22
CA ALA A 468 -12.76 16.17 -29.55
C ALA A 468 -13.50 15.83 -28.25
N ALA A 469 -14.06 16.85 -27.59
CA ALA A 469 -14.82 16.66 -26.37
C ALA A 469 -15.78 15.50 -26.65
N ARG A 470 -15.65 14.41 -25.90
CA ARG A 470 -16.65 13.36 -25.92
C ARG A 470 -17.89 14.02 -25.31
N VAL A 471 -18.67 14.65 -26.18
CA VAL A 471 -20.04 15.02 -25.88
C VAL A 471 -20.75 13.69 -25.76
N ASP A 472 -20.80 13.14 -24.56
CA ASP A 472 -21.85 12.19 -24.24
C ASP A 472 -23.15 12.90 -24.64
N PRO A 473 -24.05 12.26 -25.42
CA PRO A 473 -25.34 12.86 -25.70
C PRO A 473 -26.03 13.00 -24.34
N VAL A 474 -26.02 14.22 -23.81
CA VAL A 474 -26.80 14.61 -22.66
C VAL A 474 -28.24 14.23 -23.03
N GLY A 475 -28.75 13.19 -22.37
CA GLY A 475 -30.14 12.79 -22.48
C GLY A 475 -31.01 14.03 -22.34
N GLY A 476 -31.93 14.22 -23.29
CA GLY A 476 -32.61 15.48 -23.53
C GLY A 476 -33.10 16.16 -22.26
N MET A 477 -32.47 17.28 -21.92
CA MET A 477 -33.11 18.29 -21.09
C MET A 477 -34.00 19.13 -22.02
N GLN A 478 -35.27 18.78 -22.08
CA GLN A 478 -36.33 19.70 -22.50
C GLN A 478 -36.50 20.75 -21.41
N GLY A 479 -36.19 22.00 -21.73
CA GLY A 479 -36.45 23.14 -20.87
C GLY A 479 -36.06 24.44 -21.55
N ASN A 480 -37.06 25.23 -21.95
CA ASN A 480 -36.88 26.58 -22.48
C ASN A 480 -36.33 27.49 -21.38
N PHE A 481 -35.14 28.06 -21.59
CA PHE A 481 -34.74 29.29 -20.88
C PHE A 481 -34.24 30.30 -21.91
N GLY A 482 -34.98 31.40 -22.00
CA GLY A 482 -34.74 32.52 -22.89
C GLY A 482 -33.67 33.48 -22.37
N PHE A 483 -33.25 34.36 -23.27
CA PHE A 483 -32.32 35.45 -23.05
C PHE A 483 -32.93 36.60 -22.24
N ILE A 484 -32.17 37.12 -21.28
CA ILE A 484 -32.16 38.53 -20.81
C ILE A 484 -30.71 38.79 -20.34
N ILE A 485 -29.81 39.36 -21.15
CA ILE A 485 -29.39 40.78 -21.18
C ILE A 485 -30.03 41.72 -20.14
N ASP A 486 -29.32 41.96 -19.03
CA ASP A 486 -28.64 43.23 -18.73
C ASP A 486 -27.46 42.97 -17.76
#